data_AF-A0A645HPA7-F1
#
_entry.id   AF-A0A645HPA7-F1
#
_cell.length_a   1.000
_cell.length_b   1.000
_cell.length_c   1.000
_cell.angle_alpha   90.00
_cell.angle_beta   90.00
_cell.angle_gamma   90.00
#
_symmetry.space_group_name_H-M   'P 1'
#
loop_
_entity.id
_entity.type
_entity.pdbx_description
1 polymer ?
#
loop_
_entity_poly.entity_id
_entity_poly.type
_entity_poly.pdbx_seq_one_letter_code
_entity_poly.pdbx_strand_id
1 'polypeptide(L)' 'MPIIVTKVTEGPCLGSAILGAVAGGVYPDIQTAAESMTTVDYTVEPDQQRHDAYMFYYEKYKEFYALAKDWMHSVTTHK' A
#
# COMPACT_ATOMS: atom_id res chain seq x y z
N MET A 1 -0.74 -12.98 -1.25
CA MET A 1 -1.62 -12.03 -1.96
C MET A 1 -0.83 -11.41 -3.10
N PRO A 2 -1.43 -11.24 -4.29
CA PRO A 2 -0.80 -10.53 -5.41
C PRO A 2 -0.61 -9.04 -5.09
N ILE A 3 0.44 -8.43 -5.64
CA ILE A 3 0.70 -6.99 -5.56
C ILE A 3 0.35 -6.37 -6.91
N ILE A 4 -0.61 -5.45 -6.90
CA ILE A 4 -1.07 -4.73 -8.10
C ILE A 4 -0.26 -3.45 -8.22
N VAL A 5 0.45 -3.28 -9.35
CA VAL A 5 1.25 -2.08 -9.63
C VAL A 5 0.48 -1.20 -10.61
N THR A 6 0.27 0.06 -10.25
CA THR A 6 -0.43 1.04 -11.07
C THR A 6 0.50 1.68 -12.10
N LYS A 7 -0.03 1.99 -13.28
CA LYS A 7 0.71 2.66 -14.36
C LYS A 7 1.10 4.09 -14.01
N VAL A 8 0.28 4.76 -13.19
CA VAL A 8 0.58 6.08 -12.65
C VAL A 8 1.14 5.91 -11.25
N THR A 9 2.36 6.40 -11.02
CA THR A 9 3.04 6.37 -9.72
C THR A 9 2.54 7.47 -8.78
N GLU A 10 2.10 8.59 -9.34
CA GLU A 10 1.60 9.75 -8.60
C GLU A 10 0.13 9.60 -8.19
N GLY A 11 -0.13 8.62 -7.31
CA GLY A 11 -1.47 8.31 -6.80
C GLY A 11 -2.23 9.52 -6.24
N PRO A 12 -1.63 10.37 -5.37
CA PRO A 12 -2.30 11.54 -4.82
C PRO A 12 -2.74 12.56 -5.88
N CYS A 13 -1.88 12.84 -6.87
CA CYS A 13 -2.20 13.78 -7.94
C CYS A 13 -3.33 13.25 -8.83
N LEU A 14 -3.31 11.97 -9.19
CA LEU A 14 -4.39 11.34 -9.93
C LEU A 14 -5.70 11.35 -9.14
N GLY A 15 -5.63 11.14 -7.82
CA GLY A 15 -6.78 11.26 -6.93
C GLY A 15 -7.42 12.65 -6.98
N SER A 16 -6.62 13.72 -6.93
CA SER A 16 -7.15 15.09 -7.09
C SER A 16 -7.80 15.31 -8.46
N ALA A 17 -7.23 14.75 -9.53
CA ALA A 17 -7.81 14.84 -10.87
C ALA A 17 -9.15 14.10 -10.97
N ILE A 18 -9.26 12.91 -10.35
CA ILE A 18 -10.51 12.13 -10.25
C ILE A 18 -11.60 12.97 -9.56
N LEU A 19 -11.28 13.59 -8.42
CA LEU A 19 -12.22 14.47 -7.71
C LEU A 19 -12.64 15.67 -8.58
N GLY A 20 -11.69 16.28 -9.28
CA GLY A 20 -11.97 17.36 -10.22
C GLY A 20 -12.88 16.94 -11.39
N ALA A 21 -12.69 15.72 -11.92
CA ALA A 21 -13.51 15.20 -13.01
C ALA A 21 -14.97 14.94 -12.58
N VAL A 22 -15.19 14.45 -11.36
CA VAL A 22 -16.53 14.31 -10.78
C VAL A 22 -17.15 15.67 -10.51
N ALA A 23 -16.42 16.60 -9.89
CA ALA A 23 -16.90 17.96 -9.63
C ALA A 23 -17.23 18.73 -10.93
N GLY A 24 -16.48 18.47 -12.01
CA GLY A 24 -16.72 19.01 -13.34
C GLY A 24 -17.84 18.31 -14.11
N GLY A 25 -18.49 17.30 -13.54
CA GLY A 25 -19.61 16.58 -14.17
C GLY A 25 -19.21 15.62 -15.30
N VAL A 26 -17.93 15.30 -15.44
CA VAL A 26 -17.42 14.35 -16.45
C VAL A 26 -17.79 12.91 -16.07
N TYR A 27 -17.78 12.60 -14.77
CA TYR A 27 -18.18 11.32 -14.22
C TYR A 27 -19.25 11.50 -13.15
N PRO A 28 -20.17 10.53 -12.99
CA PRO A 28 -21.30 10.63 -12.05
C PRO A 28 -20.88 10.50 -10.58
N ASP A 29 -19.79 9.77 -10.30
CA ASP A 29 -19.29 9.51 -8.95
C ASP A 29 -17.80 9.16 -8.96
N ILE A 30 -17.20 9.16 -7.76
CA ILE A 30 -15.76 8.94 -7.55
C ILE A 30 -15.35 7.52 -7.95
N GLN A 31 -16.19 6.52 -7.70
CA GLN A 31 -15.85 5.13 -7.99
C GLN A 31 -15.78 4.89 -9.49
N THR A 32 -16.80 5.33 -10.24
CA THR A 32 -16.83 5.28 -11.71
C THR A 32 -15.63 6.01 -12.31
N ALA A 33 -15.30 7.20 -11.77
CA ALA A 33 -14.14 7.97 -12.21
C ALA A 33 -12.82 7.25 -11.91
N ALA A 34 -12.66 6.67 -10.73
CA ALA A 34 -11.45 5.94 -10.35
C ALA A 34 -11.24 4.68 -11.21
N GLU A 35 -12.30 3.91 -11.45
CA GLU A 35 -12.25 2.72 -12.32
C GLU A 35 -11.89 3.09 -13.77
N SER A 36 -12.39 4.23 -14.25
CA SER A 36 -12.12 4.71 -15.62
C SER A 36 -10.74 5.37 -15.78
N MET A 37 -10.23 6.04 -14.74
CA MET A 37 -9.02 6.86 -14.81
C MET A 37 -7.76 6.17 -14.26
N THR A 38 -7.90 5.05 -13.54
CA THR A 38 -6.76 4.25 -13.07
C THR A 38 -6.48 3.11 -14.03
N THR A 39 -5.22 2.66 -14.07
CA THR A 39 -4.81 1.54 -14.93
C THR A 39 -3.75 0.72 -14.22
N VAL A 40 -3.93 -0.60 -14.23
CA VAL A 40 -2.93 -1.55 -13.76
C VAL A 40 -1.85 -1.68 -14.83
N ASP A 41 -0.59 -1.56 -14.42
CA ASP A 41 0.55 -1.80 -15.31
C ASP A 41 0.90 -3.28 -15.35
N TYR A 42 1.14 -3.86 -14.16
CA TYR A 42 1.40 -5.29 -14.01
C TYR A 42 1.02 -5.77 -12.60
N THR A 43 0.98 -7.08 -12.44
CA THR A 43 0.72 -7.75 -11.15
C THR A 43 1.89 -8.66 -10.82
N VAL A 44 2.33 -8.60 -9.57
CA VAL A 44 3.36 -9.49 -9.02
C VAL A 44 2.68 -10.57 -8.19
N GLU A 45 2.76 -11.81 -8.68
CA GLU A 45 2.20 -12.96 -7.99
C GLU A 45 3.09 -13.42 -6.83
N PRO A 46 2.50 -13.94 -5.73
CA PRO A 46 3.27 -14.50 -4.63
C PRO A 46 3.99 -15.78 -5.07
N ASP A 47 5.28 -15.87 -4.74
CA ASP A 47 6.09 -17.07 -4.90
C ASP A 47 6.10 -17.84 -3.58
N GLN A 48 5.58 -19.07 -3.59
CA GLN A 48 5.46 -19.89 -2.39
C GLN A 48 6.82 -20.26 -1.78
N GLN A 49 7.84 -20.54 -2.60
CA GLN A 49 9.16 -20.89 -2.08
C GLN A 49 9.83 -19.69 -1.40
N ARG A 50 9.67 -18.50 -1.98
CA ARG A 50 10.14 -17.25 -1.36
C ARG A 50 9.36 -16.90 -0.10
N HIS A 51 8.06 -17.17 -0.09
CA HIS A 51 7.23 -17.00 1.10
C HIS A 51 7.76 -17.85 2.26
N ASP A 52 7.99 -19.15 2.03
CA ASP A 52 8.47 -20.06 3.07
C ASP A 52 9.85 -19.63 3.59
N ALA A 53 10.75 -19.20 2.71
CA ALA A 53 12.05 -18.64 3.11
C ALA A 53 11.91 -17.34 3.92
N TYR A 54 11.00 -16.45 3.52
CA TYR A 54 10.74 -15.18 4.22
C TYR A 54 10.10 -15.40 5.60
N MET A 55 9.27 -16.44 5.75
CA MET A 55 8.58 -16.73 7.01
C MET A 55 9.54 -16.92 8.19
N PHE A 56 10.70 -17.55 7.97
CA PHE A 56 11.73 -17.64 9.01
C PHE A 56 12.15 -16.26 9.54
N TYR A 57 12.47 -15.33 8.64
CA TYR A 57 12.90 -13.98 9.02
C TYR A 57 11.76 -13.16 9.63
N TYR A 58 10.54 -13.34 9.12
CA TYR A 58 9.36 -12.71 9.68
C TYR A 58 9.12 -13.11 11.14
N GLU A 59 9.25 -14.41 11.47
CA GLU A 59 9.13 -14.86 12.86
C GLU A 59 10.25 -14.30 13.74
N LYS A 60 11.48 -14.20 13.25
CA LYS A 60 12.57 -13.54 13.99
C LYS A 60 12.34 -12.05 14.23
N TYR A 61 11.78 -11.35 13.24
CA TYR A 61 11.37 -9.96 13.42
C TYR A 61 10.28 -9.83 14.50
N LYS A 62 9.28 -10.73 14.51
CA LYS A 62 8.21 -10.73 15.53
C LYS A 62 8.76 -10.97 16.94
N GLU A 63 9.62 -11.97 17.10
CA GLU A 63 10.30 -12.26 18.39
C GLU A 63 11.04 -11.01 18.88
N PHE A 64 11.84 -10.39 18.01
CA PHE A 64 12.61 -9.20 18.35
C PHE A 64 11.72 -8.00 18.69
N TYR A 65 10.68 -7.73 17.89
CA TYR A 65 9.78 -6.60 18.12
C TYR A 65 9.09 -6.70 19.48
N ALA A 66 8.66 -7.91 19.89
CA ALA A 66 8.05 -8.12 21.20
C ALA A 66 8.98 -7.73 22.36
N LEU A 67 10.28 -7.98 22.22
CA LEU A 67 11.29 -7.64 23.23
C LEU A 67 11.64 -6.15 23.21
N ALA A 68 11.74 -5.55 22.02
CA ALA A 68 12.32 -4.22 21.86
C ALA A 68 11.28 -3.09 21.89
N LYS A 69 9.99 -3.37 21.62
CA LYS A 69 8.95 -2.33 21.45
C LYS A 69 8.85 -1.36 22.63
N ASP A 70 8.91 -1.86 23.87
CA ASP A 70 8.67 -1.03 25.06
C ASP A 70 9.89 -0.13 25.34
N TRP A 71 11.10 -0.67 25.11
CA TRP A 71 12.33 0.12 25.16
C TRP A 71 12.37 1.18 24.07
N MET A 72 12.03 0.85 22.82
CA MET A 72 11.99 1.83 21.73
C MET A 72 10.95 2.92 21.98
N HIS A 73 9.78 2.55 22.52
CA HIS A 73 8.75 3.51 22.86
C HIS A 73 9.22 4.47 23.96
N SER A 74 9.85 3.96 25.02
CA SER A 74 10.34 4.80 26.13
C SER A 74 11.40 5.81 25.68
N VAL A 75 12.27 5.44 24.75
CA VAL A 75 13.26 6.36 24.13
C VAL A 75 12.57 7.44 23.29
N THR A 76 11.56 7.06 22.51
CA THR A 76 10.88 7.99 21.58
C THR A 76 9.94 8.96 22.30
N THR A 77 9.32 8.53 23.41
CA THR A 77 8.40 9.35 24.21
C THR A 77 9.09 10.08 25.36
N HIS A 78 10.41 9.99 25.49
CA HIS A 78 11.15 10.70 26.52
C HIS A 78 11.04 12.22 26.31
N LYS A 79 10.52 12.93 27.32
CA LYS A 79 10.47 14.40 27.40
C LYS A 79 11.42 14.86 28.48
#